data_AF-A0A970YPH6-F1
#
_entry.id   AF-A0A970YPH6-F1
#
_cell.length_a   1.000
_cell.length_b   1.000
_cell.length_c   1.000
_cell.angle_alpha   90.00
_cell.angle_beta   90.00
_cell.angle_gamma   90.00
#
_symmetry.space_group_name_H-M   'P 1'
#
loop_
_entity.id
_entity.type
_entity.pdbx_description
1 polymer ?
#
loop_
_entity_poly.entity_id
_entity_poly.type
_entity_poly.pdbx_seq_one_letter_code
_entity_poly.pdbx_strand_id
1 'polypeptide(L)'
;EFKKVGSVLDSRGFGGSESIRAALFAQAGLEEKDFVRYEVEKALEAFDFVRSAGSLSKITESFNGRLVFKEDAIWPSIYHLRLLAFARGWRSEEGRKTVAGAVKRLAELSPIKHALLRHKSQLIAPASVFMDDFNSDMDKLDSKGWMMWFHRMELLARMGIADEVPEIKRQIDRLRSALRKSGAKFAEKLSHPYFTHWNSYTGLALEENWKSPSRRINDLTFRSLLILNNADM
;
A
#
# COMPACT_ATOMS: atom_id res chain seq x y z
N GLU A 1 29.63 9.70 -1.32
CA GLU A 1 28.95 9.03 -0.19
C GLU A 1 27.44 9.07 -0.41
N PHE A 2 26.77 7.94 -0.59
CA PHE A 2 25.31 7.84 -0.53
C PHE A 2 24.85 8.00 0.93
N LYS A 3 24.94 9.22 1.50
CA LYS A 3 24.31 9.55 2.78
C LYS A 3 22.79 9.57 2.58
N LYS A 4 22.28 8.34 2.60
CA LYS A 4 21.02 7.80 3.15
C LYS A 4 19.74 8.55 2.80
N VAL A 5 19.26 8.38 1.57
CA VAL A 5 17.86 8.66 1.18
C VAL A 5 16.89 8.09 2.21
N GLY A 6 17.14 6.88 2.72
CA GLY A 6 16.37 6.28 3.81
C GLY A 6 16.30 7.19 5.05
N SER A 7 17.43 7.68 5.56
CA SER A 7 17.41 8.58 6.72
C SER A 7 16.68 9.89 6.48
N VAL A 8 16.73 10.41 5.24
CA VAL A 8 15.97 11.60 4.86
C VAL A 8 14.48 11.30 4.92
N LEU A 9 14.03 10.17 4.38
CA LEU A 9 12.64 9.72 4.44
C LEU A 9 12.18 9.49 5.88
N ASP A 10 12.98 8.81 6.70
CA ASP A 10 12.68 8.56 8.12
C ASP A 10 12.53 9.88 8.88
N SER A 11 13.45 10.83 8.68
CA SER A 11 13.42 12.15 9.36
C SER A 11 12.25 13.04 8.93
N ARG A 12 11.66 12.76 7.77
CA ARG A 12 10.56 13.54 7.19
C ARG A 12 9.21 12.84 7.29
N GLY A 13 9.14 11.70 7.97
CA GLY A 13 7.89 10.95 8.16
C GLY A 13 7.36 10.25 6.90
N PHE A 14 8.23 9.98 5.92
CA PHE A 14 7.85 9.27 4.69
C PHE A 14 8.16 7.77 4.74
N GLY A 15 8.75 7.28 5.83
CA GLY A 15 9.11 5.88 6.04
C GLY A 15 10.29 5.44 5.18
N GLY A 16 11.47 5.42 5.78
CA GLY A 16 12.74 5.12 5.16
C GLY A 16 13.33 3.80 5.62
N SER A 17 14.62 3.81 5.95
CA SER A 17 15.36 2.58 6.28
C SER A 17 14.88 1.94 7.58
N GLU A 18 14.50 2.75 8.58
CA GLU A 18 14.00 2.22 9.84
C GLU A 18 12.61 1.61 9.69
N SER A 19 11.71 2.23 8.92
CA SER A 19 10.39 1.65 8.65
C SER A 19 10.48 0.36 7.84
N ILE A 20 11.42 0.26 6.89
CA ILE A 20 11.71 -1.00 6.17
C ILE A 20 12.11 -2.09 7.15
N ARG A 21 13.07 -1.79 8.03
CA ARG A 21 13.56 -2.73 9.04
C ARG A 21 12.44 -3.16 9.98
N ALA A 22 11.66 -2.21 10.50
CA ALA A 22 10.54 -2.51 11.38
C ALA A 22 9.49 -3.39 10.70
N ALA A 23 9.16 -3.13 9.43
CA ALA A 23 8.22 -3.96 8.67
C ALA A 23 8.69 -5.41 8.53
N LEU A 24 9.99 -5.65 8.31
CA LEU A 24 10.55 -7.01 8.24
C LEU A 24 10.48 -7.73 9.60
N PHE A 25 10.73 -7.02 10.70
CA PHE A 25 10.63 -7.60 12.04
C PHE A 25 9.18 -7.90 12.42
N ALA A 26 8.24 -6.99 12.12
CA ALA A 26 6.81 -7.23 12.32
C ALA A 26 6.32 -8.44 11.51
N GLN A 27 6.78 -8.59 10.25
CA GLN A 27 6.49 -9.76 9.41
C GLN A 27 7.01 -11.06 10.02
N ALA A 28 8.18 -11.02 10.67
CA ALA A 28 8.75 -12.16 11.40
C ALA A 28 8.09 -12.42 12.77
N GLY A 29 7.06 -11.65 13.15
CA GLY A 29 6.36 -11.79 14.43
C GLY A 29 7.09 -11.14 15.62
N LEU A 30 8.06 -10.26 15.36
CA LEU A 30 8.91 -9.61 16.36
C LEU A 30 8.49 -8.16 16.65
N GLU A 31 7.19 -7.93 16.80
CA GLU A 31 6.62 -6.60 17.08
C GLU A 31 6.96 -6.07 18.48
N GLU A 32 7.30 -6.95 19.42
CA GLU A 32 7.58 -6.58 20.81
C GLU A 32 8.79 -5.67 20.99
N LYS A 33 9.64 -5.56 19.96
CA LYS A 33 10.85 -4.73 20.00
C LYS A 33 10.48 -3.25 19.99
N ASP A 34 11.12 -2.48 20.88
CA ASP A 34 10.82 -1.05 21.07
C ASP A 34 10.92 -0.25 19.77
N PHE A 35 11.93 -0.50 18.94
CA PHE A 35 12.07 0.19 17.66
C PHE A 35 10.95 -0.14 16.67
N VAL A 36 10.34 -1.33 16.75
CA VAL A 36 9.20 -1.71 15.91
C VAL A 36 7.95 -0.97 16.37
N ARG A 37 7.69 -0.96 17.68
CA ARG A 37 6.56 -0.20 18.27
C ARG A 37 6.66 1.29 17.97
N TYR A 38 7.84 1.86 18.08
CA TYR A 38 8.10 3.25 17.74
C TYR A 38 7.80 3.56 16.26
N GLU A 39 8.20 2.69 15.33
CA GLU A 39 7.86 2.87 13.91
C GLU A 39 6.37 2.61 13.62
N VAL A 40 5.68 1.79 14.42
CA VAL A 40 4.21 1.63 14.35
C VAL A 40 3.51 2.95 14.71
N GLU A 41 3.96 3.62 15.77
CA GLU A 41 3.42 4.94 16.17
C GLU A 41 3.62 5.98 15.07
N LYS A 42 4.81 6.06 14.47
CA LYS A 42 5.06 6.95 13.31
C LYS A 42 4.21 6.59 12.10
N ALA A 43 4.00 5.31 11.84
CA ALA A 43 3.12 4.89 10.77
C ALA A 43 1.69 5.40 11.02
N LEU A 44 1.18 5.29 12.26
CA LEU A 44 -0.13 5.85 12.62
C LEU A 44 -0.18 7.38 12.46
N GLU A 45 0.87 8.09 12.88
CA GLU A 45 0.99 9.55 12.68
C GLU A 45 0.91 9.92 11.19
N ALA A 46 1.60 9.19 10.32
CA ALA A 46 1.55 9.45 8.89
C ALA A 46 0.15 9.21 8.28
N PHE A 47 -0.57 8.18 8.74
CA PHE A 47 -1.96 7.97 8.33
C PHE A 47 -2.87 9.06 8.90
N ASP A 48 -2.69 9.46 10.16
CA ASP A 48 -3.48 10.51 10.79
C ASP A 48 -3.29 11.88 10.12
N PHE A 49 -2.07 12.18 9.67
CA PHE A 49 -1.78 13.36 8.88
C PHE A 49 -2.63 13.40 7.61
N VAL A 50 -2.73 12.27 6.89
CA VAL A 50 -3.57 12.18 5.68
C VAL A 50 -5.04 12.33 6.03
N ARG A 51 -5.52 11.65 7.08
CA ARG A 51 -6.90 11.76 7.56
C ARG A 51 -7.28 13.22 7.84
N SER A 52 -6.35 14.00 8.39
CA SER A 52 -6.54 15.40 8.76
C SER A 52 -6.23 16.39 7.62
N ALA A 53 -5.63 15.92 6.52
CA ALA A 53 -5.24 16.79 5.41
C ALA A 53 -6.46 17.31 4.63
N GLY A 54 -6.62 18.64 4.60
CA GLY A 54 -7.75 19.29 3.92
C GLY A 54 -7.69 19.25 2.39
N SER A 55 -6.50 19.39 1.78
CA SER A 55 -6.31 19.23 0.34
C SER A 55 -4.83 19.00 0.04
N LEU A 56 -4.52 18.36 -1.10
CA LEU A 56 -3.12 18.17 -1.53
C LEU A 56 -2.39 19.52 -1.71
N SER A 57 -3.08 20.56 -2.18
CA SER A 57 -2.51 21.91 -2.34
C SER A 57 -2.08 22.56 -1.03
N LYS A 58 -2.62 22.14 0.12
CA LYS A 58 -2.19 22.66 1.42
C LYS A 58 -0.84 22.09 1.85
N ILE A 59 -0.52 20.87 1.42
CA ILE A 59 0.66 20.10 1.84
C ILE A 59 1.72 19.95 0.73
N THR A 60 1.45 20.49 -0.46
CA THR A 60 2.37 20.47 -1.61
C THR A 60 2.58 21.87 -2.18
N GLU A 61 3.69 22.03 -2.91
CA GLU A 61 4.06 23.24 -3.63
C GLU A 61 4.72 22.89 -4.98
N SER A 62 4.89 23.88 -5.86
CA SER A 62 5.60 23.67 -7.13
C SER A 62 7.08 24.00 -6.98
N PHE A 63 7.94 23.10 -7.44
CA PHE A 63 9.38 23.30 -7.53
C PHE A 63 9.87 22.85 -8.90
N ASN A 64 10.39 23.77 -9.71
CA ASN A 64 10.84 23.52 -11.09
C ASN A 64 9.81 22.75 -11.94
N GLY A 65 8.53 23.16 -11.85
CA GLY A 65 7.43 22.55 -12.59
C GLY A 65 6.96 21.18 -12.05
N ARG A 66 7.58 20.67 -10.98
CA ARG A 66 7.20 19.41 -10.31
C ARG A 66 6.45 19.71 -9.02
N LEU A 67 5.54 18.82 -8.63
CA LEU A 67 4.87 18.91 -7.34
C LEU A 67 5.79 18.32 -6.27
N VAL A 68 6.01 19.05 -5.18
CA VAL A 68 6.80 18.58 -4.04
C VAL A 68 6.03 18.76 -2.74
N PHE A 69 6.28 17.88 -1.77
CA PHE A 69 5.76 18.04 -0.41
C PHE A 69 6.41 19.23 0.29
N LYS A 70 5.63 19.97 1.08
CA LYS A 70 6.14 21.05 1.95
C LYS A 70 7.00 20.49 3.08
N GLU A 71 7.73 21.37 3.77
CA GLU A 71 8.71 20.98 4.80
C GLU A 71 8.09 20.18 5.95
N ASP A 72 6.91 20.59 6.39
CA ASP A 72 6.12 20.03 7.49
C ASP A 72 5.19 18.87 7.07
N ALA A 73 5.15 18.53 5.79
CA ALA A 73 4.27 17.48 5.30
C ALA A 73 4.82 16.08 5.62
N ILE A 74 3.95 15.24 6.16
CA ILE A 74 4.15 13.80 6.40
C ILE A 74 3.28 13.04 5.40
N TRP A 75 3.71 11.87 4.94
CA TRP A 75 2.86 11.07 4.04
C TRP A 75 3.16 9.58 4.16
N PRO A 76 2.14 8.71 4.21
CA PRO A 76 2.36 7.28 4.35
C PRO A 76 3.04 6.69 3.12
N SER A 77 3.93 5.72 3.33
CA SER A 77 4.56 4.94 2.27
C SER A 77 4.18 3.47 2.36
N ILE A 78 4.57 2.69 1.35
CA ILE A 78 4.34 1.24 1.33
C ILE A 78 4.90 0.53 2.57
N TYR A 79 5.96 1.06 3.19
CA TYR A 79 6.54 0.44 4.38
C TYR A 79 5.73 0.71 5.65
N HIS A 80 5.08 1.88 5.76
CA HIS A 80 4.08 2.09 6.81
C HIS A 80 2.90 1.12 6.64
N LEU A 81 2.41 0.95 5.40
CA LEU A 81 1.34 -0.01 5.12
C LEU A 81 1.72 -1.45 5.45
N ARG A 82 2.91 -1.89 5.02
CA ARG A 82 3.45 -3.22 5.35
C ARG A 82 3.62 -3.39 6.85
N LEU A 83 4.20 -2.41 7.54
CA LEU A 83 4.39 -2.47 8.99
C LEU A 83 3.04 -2.68 9.70
N LEU A 84 2.05 -1.83 9.43
CA LEU A 84 0.74 -1.92 10.05
C LEU A 84 -0.02 -3.20 9.65
N ALA A 85 0.14 -3.71 8.42
CA ALA A 85 -0.50 -4.97 8.02
C ALA A 85 -0.03 -6.18 8.86
N PHE A 86 1.20 -6.17 9.36
CA PHE A 86 1.78 -7.28 10.13
C PHE A 86 1.86 -7.02 11.65
N ALA A 87 1.93 -5.77 12.09
CA ALA A 87 1.84 -5.37 13.49
C ALA A 87 0.40 -5.44 14.01
N ARG A 88 0.18 -5.79 15.28
CA ARG A 88 -1.12 -5.96 15.95
C ARG A 88 -1.43 -4.90 17.01
N GLY A 89 -0.42 -4.31 17.63
CA GLY A 89 -0.55 -3.38 18.76
C GLY A 89 -1.35 -2.11 18.44
N TRP A 90 -1.42 -1.71 17.16
CA TRP A 90 -2.19 -0.55 16.73
C TRP A 90 -3.68 -0.82 16.54
N ARG A 91 -4.15 -2.07 16.52
CA ARG A 91 -5.52 -2.44 16.13
C ARG A 91 -6.59 -2.14 17.20
N SER A 92 -6.36 -1.16 18.06
CA SER A 92 -7.42 -0.62 18.93
C SER A 92 -8.52 0.04 18.09
N GLU A 93 -9.68 0.32 18.69
CA GLU A 93 -10.77 1.03 18.01
C GLU A 93 -10.31 2.37 17.41
N GLU A 94 -9.54 3.16 18.16
CA GLU A 94 -9.02 4.43 17.69
C GLU A 94 -7.97 4.28 16.58
N GLY A 95 -7.11 3.26 16.68
CA GLY A 95 -6.13 2.96 15.63
C GLY A 95 -6.79 2.52 14.32
N ARG A 96 -7.82 1.67 14.40
CA ARG A 96 -8.65 1.27 13.24
C ARG A 96 -9.32 2.49 12.61
N LYS A 97 -9.97 3.33 13.41
CA LYS A 97 -10.62 4.56 12.95
C LYS A 97 -9.64 5.52 12.27
N THR A 98 -8.44 5.67 12.82
CA THR A 98 -7.37 6.49 12.22
C THR A 98 -7.00 5.98 10.84
N VAL A 99 -6.69 4.69 10.72
CA VAL A 99 -6.27 4.10 9.45
C VAL A 99 -7.41 4.07 8.43
N ALA A 100 -8.60 3.60 8.81
CA ALA A 100 -9.76 3.55 7.92
C ALA A 100 -10.14 4.95 7.42
N GLY A 101 -10.15 5.95 8.31
CA GLY A 101 -10.37 7.35 7.95
C GLY A 101 -9.32 7.88 6.98
N ALA A 102 -8.04 7.54 7.17
CA ALA A 102 -6.97 7.93 6.27
C ALA A 102 -7.09 7.27 4.88
N VAL A 103 -7.42 5.97 4.81
CA VAL A 103 -7.62 5.27 3.53
C VAL A 103 -8.84 5.78 2.79
N LYS A 104 -9.95 6.05 3.50
CA LYS A 104 -11.10 6.74 2.92
C LYS A 104 -10.69 8.11 2.36
N ARG A 105 -9.88 8.85 3.11
CA ARG A 105 -9.38 10.16 2.66
C ARG A 105 -8.50 10.07 1.42
N LEU A 106 -7.65 9.06 1.31
CA LEU A 106 -6.87 8.78 0.10
C LEU A 106 -7.77 8.48 -1.10
N ALA A 107 -8.87 7.77 -0.89
CA ALA A 107 -9.87 7.54 -1.92
C ALA A 107 -10.56 8.83 -2.36
N GLU A 108 -10.96 9.70 -1.43
CA GLU A 108 -11.54 11.02 -1.74
C GLU A 108 -10.58 11.93 -2.50
N LEU A 109 -9.28 11.83 -2.23
CA LEU A 109 -8.23 12.60 -2.91
C LEU A 109 -7.83 11.99 -4.27
N SER A 110 -8.28 10.77 -4.59
CA SER A 110 -7.93 10.07 -5.81
C SER A 110 -8.67 10.64 -7.04
N PRO A 111 -8.01 10.74 -8.21
CA PRO A 111 -6.62 10.37 -8.49
C PRO A 111 -5.62 11.40 -7.92
N ILE A 112 -4.62 10.90 -7.18
CA ILE A 112 -3.65 11.75 -6.49
C ILE A 112 -2.50 12.10 -7.44
N LYS A 113 -2.25 13.39 -7.65
CA LYS A 113 -1.11 13.82 -8.46
C LYS A 113 0.20 13.51 -7.73
N HIS A 114 1.11 12.76 -8.38
CA HIS A 114 2.41 12.42 -7.82
C HIS A 114 3.18 13.66 -7.35
N ALA A 115 3.60 13.63 -6.09
CA ALA A 115 4.45 14.61 -5.44
C ALA A 115 5.76 13.96 -4.98
N LEU A 116 6.83 14.74 -4.99
CA LEU A 116 8.18 14.30 -4.63
C LEU A 116 8.59 14.90 -3.29
N LEU A 117 9.46 14.22 -2.55
CA LEU A 117 10.14 14.82 -1.41
C LEU A 117 11.36 15.59 -1.93
N ARG A 118 11.48 16.86 -1.55
CA ARG A 118 12.66 17.67 -1.86
C ARG A 118 13.63 17.65 -0.68
N HIS A 119 14.87 17.26 -0.92
CA HIS A 119 15.96 17.39 0.04
C HIS A 119 17.10 18.16 -0.61
N LYS A 120 17.31 19.42 -0.19
CA LYS A 120 18.21 20.36 -0.85
C LYS A 120 17.84 20.51 -2.34
N SER A 121 18.73 20.09 -3.25
CA SER A 121 18.53 20.06 -4.71
C SER A 121 18.03 18.71 -5.24
N GLN A 122 17.97 17.67 -4.39
CA GLN A 122 17.56 16.33 -4.80
C GLN A 122 16.04 16.16 -4.67
N LEU A 123 15.42 15.53 -5.66
CA LEU A 123 14.03 15.09 -5.62
C LEU A 123 13.97 13.57 -5.44
N ILE A 124 13.19 13.13 -4.45
CA ILE A 124 13.03 11.73 -4.05
C ILE A 124 11.56 11.35 -4.26
N ALA A 125 11.27 10.12 -4.68
CA ALA A 125 9.92 9.61 -4.84
C ALA A 125 9.55 8.69 -3.64
N PRO A 126 8.96 9.23 -2.57
CA PRO A 126 8.84 8.52 -1.30
C PRO A 126 7.67 7.51 -1.21
N ALA A 127 6.59 7.71 -1.95
CA ALA A 127 5.28 7.18 -1.55
C ALA A 127 4.35 6.74 -2.69
N SER A 128 4.86 6.15 -3.76
CA SER A 128 4.07 5.87 -4.97
C SER A 128 2.75 5.13 -4.73
N VAL A 129 2.70 4.14 -3.82
CA VAL A 129 1.51 3.31 -3.57
C VAL A 129 0.32 4.10 -3.00
N PHE A 130 0.58 5.16 -2.22
CA PHE A 130 -0.45 6.04 -1.67
C PHE A 130 -0.72 7.27 -2.55
N MET A 131 -0.14 7.30 -3.74
CA MET A 131 -0.46 8.27 -4.80
C MET A 131 -1.18 7.58 -5.98
N ASP A 132 -1.24 6.24 -5.99
CA ASP A 132 -2.02 5.47 -6.95
C ASP A 132 -3.52 5.66 -6.70
N ASP A 133 -4.34 5.51 -7.73
CA ASP A 133 -5.80 5.66 -7.63
C ASP A 133 -6.41 4.58 -6.72
N PHE A 134 -7.11 5.01 -5.66
CA PHE A 134 -7.83 4.11 -4.73
C PHE A 134 -9.24 3.77 -5.23
N ASN A 135 -9.72 4.42 -6.29
CA ASN A 135 -11.03 4.24 -6.89
C ASN A 135 -11.00 3.49 -8.22
N SER A 136 -9.91 2.78 -8.51
CA SER A 136 -9.71 2.15 -9.81
C SER A 136 -10.87 1.24 -10.22
N ASP A 137 -11.31 1.42 -11.46
CA ASP A 137 -12.26 0.54 -12.13
C ASP A 137 -11.55 -0.77 -12.49
N MET A 138 -11.86 -1.84 -11.75
CA MET A 138 -11.21 -3.15 -11.90
C MET A 138 -11.38 -3.74 -13.31
N ASP A 139 -12.43 -3.37 -14.03
CA ASP A 139 -12.70 -3.85 -15.39
C ASP A 139 -11.80 -3.17 -16.44
N LYS A 140 -11.17 -2.04 -16.08
CA LYS A 140 -10.25 -1.27 -16.93
C LYS A 140 -8.77 -1.48 -16.58
N LEU A 141 -8.47 -2.26 -15.54
CA LEU A 141 -7.09 -2.50 -15.13
C LEU A 141 -6.34 -3.33 -16.17
N ASP A 142 -5.20 -2.82 -16.63
CA ASP A 142 -4.22 -3.61 -17.36
C ASP A 142 -3.46 -4.56 -16.42
N SER A 143 -2.55 -5.37 -16.96
CA SER A 143 -1.79 -6.33 -16.14
C SER A 143 -0.95 -5.65 -15.05
N LYS A 144 -0.42 -4.45 -15.30
CA LYS A 144 0.36 -3.70 -14.29
C LYS A 144 -0.56 -3.16 -13.20
N GLY A 145 -1.71 -2.61 -13.57
CA GLY A 145 -2.74 -2.11 -12.68
C GLY A 145 -3.26 -3.20 -11.76
N TRP A 146 -3.55 -4.39 -12.30
CA TRP A 146 -3.91 -5.56 -11.49
C TRP A 146 -2.82 -5.97 -10.51
N MET A 147 -1.55 -5.95 -10.91
CA MET A 147 -0.45 -6.25 -9.99
C MET A 147 -0.43 -5.26 -8.82
N MET A 148 -0.48 -3.95 -9.12
CA MET A 148 -0.46 -2.91 -8.10
C MET A 148 -1.68 -3.03 -7.17
N TRP A 149 -2.84 -3.35 -7.74
CA TRP A 149 -4.07 -3.63 -7.01
C TRP A 149 -3.89 -4.81 -6.05
N PHE A 150 -3.37 -5.96 -6.52
CA PHE A 150 -3.14 -7.13 -5.65
C PHE A 150 -2.20 -6.79 -4.48
N HIS A 151 -1.09 -6.11 -4.77
CA HIS A 151 -0.09 -5.75 -3.76
C HIS A 151 -0.70 -4.86 -2.66
N ARG A 152 -1.45 -3.82 -3.06
CA ARG A 152 -2.09 -2.90 -2.12
C ARG A 152 -3.24 -3.56 -1.37
N MET A 153 -4.10 -4.27 -2.09
CA MET A 153 -5.33 -4.85 -1.54
C MET A 153 -5.05 -5.98 -0.55
N GLU A 154 -4.01 -6.80 -0.77
CA GLU A 154 -3.59 -7.82 0.21
C GLU A 154 -3.21 -7.20 1.56
N LEU A 155 -2.47 -6.08 1.53
CA LEU A 155 -2.07 -5.37 2.74
C LEU A 155 -3.25 -4.68 3.42
N LEU A 156 -4.12 -3.99 2.67
CA LEU A 156 -5.31 -3.35 3.22
C LEU A 156 -6.28 -4.37 3.83
N ALA A 157 -6.47 -5.52 3.18
CA ALA A 157 -7.27 -6.61 3.71
C ALA A 157 -6.69 -7.13 5.03
N ARG A 158 -5.38 -7.37 5.11
CA ARG A 158 -4.69 -7.79 6.36
C ARG A 158 -4.84 -6.81 7.52
N MET A 159 -5.09 -5.53 7.25
CA MET A 159 -5.31 -4.54 8.31
C MET A 159 -6.66 -4.71 9.01
N GLY A 160 -7.63 -5.41 8.40
CA GLY A 160 -8.96 -5.62 8.97
C GLY A 160 -9.88 -4.40 8.82
N ILE A 161 -9.60 -3.50 7.87
CA ILE A 161 -10.36 -2.26 7.64
C ILE A 161 -11.22 -2.31 6.36
N ALA A 162 -11.23 -3.44 5.66
CA ALA A 162 -11.84 -3.60 4.36
C ALA A 162 -13.31 -3.17 4.33
N ASP A 163 -14.07 -3.56 5.35
CA ASP A 163 -15.49 -3.24 5.47
C ASP A 163 -15.79 -1.82 5.96
N GLU A 164 -14.80 -1.14 6.54
CA GLU A 164 -14.93 0.23 7.04
C GLU A 164 -14.74 1.28 5.93
N VAL A 165 -14.11 0.90 4.81
CA VAL A 165 -13.83 1.79 3.69
C VAL A 165 -14.63 1.36 2.46
N PRO A 166 -15.71 2.08 2.08
CA PRO A 166 -16.62 1.68 1.00
C PRO A 166 -15.94 1.40 -0.34
N GLU A 167 -14.89 2.17 -0.67
CA GLU A 167 -14.14 2.04 -1.92
C GLU A 167 -13.34 0.74 -1.97
N ILE A 168 -12.80 0.31 -0.82
CA ILE A 168 -12.08 -0.95 -0.68
C ILE A 168 -13.07 -2.12 -0.68
N LYS A 169 -14.15 -2.02 0.10
CA LYS A 169 -15.23 -3.01 0.14
C LYS A 169 -15.79 -3.30 -1.25
N ARG A 170 -16.09 -2.26 -2.04
CA ARG A 170 -16.59 -2.39 -3.42
C ARG A 170 -15.65 -3.22 -4.31
N GLN A 171 -14.34 -3.01 -4.19
CA GLN A 171 -13.34 -3.75 -4.97
C GLN A 171 -13.25 -5.22 -4.53
N ILE A 172 -13.31 -5.48 -3.22
CA ILE A 172 -13.33 -6.84 -2.67
C ILE A 172 -14.60 -7.59 -3.10
N ASP A 173 -15.76 -6.93 -3.07
CA ASP A 173 -17.02 -7.53 -3.53
C ASP A 173 -17.01 -7.79 -5.04
N ARG A 174 -16.39 -6.92 -5.84
CA ARG A 174 -16.18 -7.14 -7.27
C ARG A 174 -15.29 -8.36 -7.53
N LEU A 175 -14.20 -8.53 -6.78
CA LEU A 175 -13.34 -9.71 -6.84
C LEU A 175 -14.12 -10.99 -6.48
N ARG A 176 -14.86 -10.95 -5.36
CA ARG A 176 -15.71 -12.05 -4.89
C ARG A 176 -16.74 -12.46 -5.94
N SER A 177 -17.41 -11.49 -6.57
CA SER A 177 -18.34 -11.75 -7.67
C SER A 177 -17.65 -12.34 -8.89
N ALA A 178 -16.46 -11.85 -9.25
CA ALA A 178 -15.67 -12.38 -10.36
C ALA A 178 -15.39 -13.87 -10.17
N LEU A 179 -14.85 -14.25 -9.00
CA LEU A 179 -14.53 -15.63 -8.67
C LEU A 179 -15.76 -16.54 -8.66
N ARG A 180 -16.89 -16.08 -8.12
CA ARG A 180 -18.13 -16.88 -8.13
C ARG A 180 -18.59 -17.20 -9.55
N LYS A 181 -18.52 -16.22 -10.47
CA LYS A 181 -18.92 -16.40 -11.88
C LYS A 181 -18.01 -17.36 -12.65
N SER A 182 -16.75 -17.48 -12.26
CA SER A 182 -15.73 -18.29 -12.92
C SER A 182 -15.44 -19.64 -12.24
N GLY A 183 -16.31 -20.10 -11.33
CA GLY A 183 -16.12 -21.38 -10.63
C GLY A 183 -14.95 -21.35 -9.65
N ALA A 184 -14.83 -20.26 -8.89
CA ALA A 184 -13.80 -19.99 -7.89
C ALA A 184 -12.36 -19.85 -8.43
N LYS A 185 -12.18 -19.53 -9.72
CA LYS A 185 -10.88 -19.32 -10.35
C LYS A 185 -10.72 -17.89 -10.85
N PHE A 186 -9.55 -17.30 -10.70
CA PHE A 186 -9.29 -15.99 -11.31
C PHE A 186 -9.09 -16.16 -12.83
N ALA A 187 -10.02 -15.62 -13.62
CA ALA A 187 -10.12 -15.91 -15.06
C ALA A 187 -9.38 -14.92 -15.97
N GLU A 188 -8.98 -13.75 -15.46
CA GLU A 188 -8.32 -12.74 -16.29
C GLU A 188 -6.95 -13.21 -16.78
N LYS A 189 -6.65 -12.92 -18.05
CA LYS A 189 -5.39 -13.32 -18.69
C LYS A 189 -4.31 -12.27 -18.45
N LEU A 190 -3.85 -12.18 -17.21
CA LEU A 190 -2.79 -11.23 -16.85
C LEU A 190 -1.41 -11.74 -17.29
N SER A 191 -0.54 -10.83 -17.68
CA SER A 191 0.87 -11.12 -17.97
C SER A 191 1.68 -9.83 -17.86
N HIS A 192 2.58 -9.77 -16.89
CA HIS A 192 3.54 -8.68 -16.75
C HIS A 192 4.73 -9.17 -15.91
N PRO A 193 5.98 -8.75 -16.21
CA PRO A 193 7.15 -9.14 -15.41
C PRO A 193 7.02 -8.80 -13.92
N TYR A 194 6.18 -7.82 -13.56
CA TYR A 194 5.94 -7.45 -12.16
C TYR A 194 5.29 -8.56 -11.32
N PHE A 195 4.62 -9.53 -11.94
CA PHE A 195 4.10 -10.69 -11.22
C PHE A 195 5.19 -11.72 -10.94
N THR A 196 6.11 -11.93 -11.87
CA THR A 196 7.06 -13.07 -11.84
C THR A 196 8.47 -12.68 -11.41
N HIS A 197 8.86 -11.41 -11.53
CA HIS A 197 10.16 -10.93 -11.08
C HIS A 197 10.06 -10.42 -9.64
N TRP A 198 10.61 -11.19 -8.72
CA TRP A 198 10.69 -10.83 -7.31
C TRP A 198 11.77 -9.76 -7.09
N ASN A 199 11.37 -8.64 -6.48
CA ASN A 199 12.25 -7.62 -5.93
C ASN A 199 11.56 -6.94 -4.73
N SER A 200 12.11 -5.85 -4.22
CA SER A 200 11.56 -5.14 -3.05
C SER A 200 10.12 -4.63 -3.23
N TYR A 201 9.67 -4.45 -4.48
CA TYR A 201 8.40 -3.82 -4.84
C TYR A 201 7.49 -4.69 -5.71
N THR A 202 8.01 -5.76 -6.31
CA THR A 202 7.27 -6.62 -7.24
C THR A 202 7.48 -8.10 -6.95
N GLY A 203 6.63 -8.95 -7.53
CA GLY A 203 6.61 -10.39 -7.29
C GLY A 203 5.37 -10.83 -6.52
N LEU A 204 4.59 -11.71 -7.14
CA LEU A 204 3.41 -12.35 -6.54
C LEU A 204 3.33 -13.85 -6.90
N ALA A 205 4.00 -14.27 -7.98
CA ALA A 205 4.01 -15.64 -8.45
C ALA A 205 4.67 -16.59 -7.45
N LEU A 206 3.98 -17.67 -7.11
CA LEU A 206 4.47 -18.75 -6.26
C LEU A 206 4.95 -19.94 -7.12
N GLU A 207 4.32 -20.14 -8.27
CA GLU A 207 4.75 -21.10 -9.28
C GLU A 207 6.06 -20.65 -9.95
N GLU A 208 6.89 -21.61 -10.38
CA GLU A 208 8.23 -21.34 -10.94
C GLU A 208 8.20 -20.40 -12.16
N ASN A 209 7.13 -20.46 -12.96
CA ASN A 209 6.92 -19.62 -14.12
C ASN A 209 5.44 -19.66 -14.58
N TRP A 210 5.06 -18.69 -15.40
CA TRP A 210 3.71 -18.57 -15.97
C TRP A 210 3.62 -19.02 -17.43
N LYS A 211 4.49 -19.94 -17.88
CA LYS A 211 4.43 -20.45 -19.26
C LYS A 211 3.15 -21.28 -19.49
N SER A 212 2.70 -22.02 -18.48
CA SER A 212 1.39 -22.69 -18.50
C SER A 212 0.29 -21.77 -17.97
N PRO A 213 -0.88 -21.68 -18.65
CA PRO A 213 -2.04 -20.95 -18.15
C PRO A 213 -2.50 -21.42 -16.77
N SER A 214 -2.38 -22.72 -16.46
CA SER A 214 -2.83 -23.26 -15.17
C SER A 214 -2.02 -22.70 -13.99
N ARG A 215 -0.69 -22.59 -14.12
CA ARG A 215 0.19 -22.05 -13.09
C ARG A 215 -0.16 -20.59 -12.75
N ARG A 216 -0.34 -19.76 -13.78
CA ARG A 216 -0.81 -18.38 -13.58
C ARG A 216 -2.17 -18.33 -12.87
N ILE A 217 -3.13 -19.15 -13.32
CA ILE A 217 -4.47 -19.17 -12.73
C ILE A 217 -4.38 -19.58 -11.25
N ASN A 218 -3.56 -20.56 -10.90
CA ASN A 218 -3.34 -20.98 -9.52
C ASN A 218 -2.81 -19.81 -8.66
N ASP A 219 -1.75 -19.13 -9.10
CA ASP A 219 -1.16 -18.00 -8.37
C ASP A 219 -2.17 -16.86 -8.16
N LEU A 220 -2.85 -16.44 -9.23
CA LEU A 220 -3.82 -15.35 -9.15
C LEU A 220 -5.06 -15.73 -8.33
N THR A 221 -5.50 -16.99 -8.41
CA THR A 221 -6.60 -17.51 -7.59
C THR A 221 -6.19 -17.54 -6.13
N PHE A 222 -4.99 -18.04 -5.81
CA PHE A 222 -4.46 -18.04 -4.44
C PHE A 222 -4.41 -16.63 -3.86
N ARG A 223 -3.83 -15.66 -4.58
CA ARG A 223 -3.77 -14.25 -4.14
C ARG A 223 -5.15 -13.65 -3.92
N SER A 224 -6.10 -13.97 -4.80
CA SER A 224 -7.48 -13.53 -4.66
C SER A 224 -8.13 -14.10 -3.40
N LEU A 225 -7.99 -15.40 -3.16
CA LEU A 225 -8.54 -16.05 -1.97
C LEU A 225 -7.86 -15.57 -0.68
N LEU A 226 -6.55 -15.30 -0.72
CA LEU A 226 -5.83 -14.71 0.42
C LEU A 226 -6.36 -13.32 0.78
N ILE A 227 -6.64 -12.47 -0.21
CA ILE A 227 -7.30 -11.17 0.01
C ILE A 227 -8.66 -11.37 0.68
N LEU A 228 -9.51 -12.24 0.13
CA LEU A 228 -10.84 -12.48 0.70
C LEU A 228 -10.77 -13.03 2.12
N ASN A 229 -9.88 -13.99 2.38
CA ASN A 229 -9.66 -14.54 3.72
C ASN A 229 -9.24 -13.45 4.71
N ASN A 230 -8.32 -12.56 4.32
CA ASN A 230 -7.90 -11.47 5.19
C ASN A 230 -8.98 -10.40 5.40
N ALA A 231 -9.83 -10.16 4.40
CA ALA A 231 -10.91 -9.19 4.49
C ALA A 231 -12.07 -9.69 5.38
N ASP A 232 -12.25 -11.00 5.48
CA ASP A 232 -13.33 -11.64 6.24
C ASP A 232 -12.94 -11.98 7.69
N MET A 233 -11.68 -11.73 8.09
CA MET A 233 -11.16 -11.87 9.47
C MET A 233 -11.31 -10.56 10.26
#